data_AF-A0AAV2AIX2-F1
#
_entry.id   AF-A0AAV2AIX2-F1
#
_cell.length_a   1.000
_cell.length_b   1.000
_cell.length_c   1.000
_cell.angle_alpha   90.00
_cell.angle_beta   90.00
_cell.angle_gamma   90.00
#
_symmetry.space_group_name_H-M   'P 1'
#
loop_
_entity.id
_entity.type
_entity.pdbx_description
1 polymer ?
#
loop_
_entity_poly.entity_id
_entity_poly.type
_entity_poly.pdbx_seq_one_letter_code
_entity_poly.pdbx_strand_id
1 'polypeptide(L)'
;MAGKKDLKIKKAKSCSKVIPAPNICEKHIFTENDYQEIQKELLKWYDKEQRTLPWRTIAKSYAVWVSEVMLQQTQVATVIPYFNKWIEKWPTVQALAEADVEEVLQTWAGLGYYSRGRRLHEGAKIIVEKMNGQIPNTVPDLTKLIPGIGAYSASAIASIAFQKPVGVVDGNVIRVLSRLRVIGASISESGVRDHLWELANKMVSKERPGDFNQALMELGATVCTPQNPNCAACPLNNYCRAYSMTKTIPKIGKMDSFLKKKSVENAADCKSEECKIPDIENVIGCTFCLPSPVWNDNPQVTAFPCKVEKKAARQEKVGVLVIEKGDQLLMVRRPEKGLLAGLWEFPCAILPDEATSKSKSSILESTVKELGVPSSVLSSKKFIGEVVHLFSHIHTTYSVEHLVLDSSLKIKSSKKEVMWITLEEIKTAAVSTAMKKVLALVKKSETKPAKQVANKKRKRSPENHKQTSIKSFFT
;
A
#
# COMPACT_ATOMS: atom_id res chain seq x y z
N MET A 1 -16.70 64.25 5.06
CA MET A 1 -17.36 63.83 3.80
C MET A 1 -16.54 62.71 3.18
N ALA A 2 -16.94 61.45 3.41
CA ALA A 2 -16.29 60.26 2.88
C ALA A 2 -17.25 59.60 1.87
N GLY A 3 -16.85 59.56 0.60
CA GLY A 3 -17.59 58.90 -0.46
C GLY A 3 -17.27 57.40 -0.49
N LYS A 4 -18.27 56.57 -0.13
CA LYS A 4 -18.25 55.11 -0.27
C LYS A 4 -18.22 54.73 -1.75
N LYS A 5 -17.22 53.94 -2.17
CA LYS A 5 -17.30 53.13 -3.40
C LYS A 5 -17.78 51.74 -3.01
N ASP A 6 -19.02 51.44 -3.36
CA ASP A 6 -19.63 50.11 -3.24
C ASP A 6 -18.98 49.13 -4.23
N LEU A 7 -18.08 48.26 -3.74
CA LEU A 7 -17.72 47.02 -4.42
C LEU A 7 -18.80 45.98 -4.12
N LYS A 8 -19.69 45.75 -5.10
CA LYS A 8 -20.67 44.67 -5.09
C LYS A 8 -19.95 43.32 -5.01
N ILE A 9 -19.95 42.71 -3.82
CA ILE A 9 -19.60 41.31 -3.61
C ILE A 9 -20.66 40.46 -4.31
N LYS A 10 -20.30 39.83 -5.44
CA LYS A 10 -21.12 38.76 -6.02
C LYS A 10 -21.15 37.61 -5.02
N LYS A 11 -22.29 37.43 -4.33
CA LYS A 11 -22.59 36.21 -3.58
C LYS A 11 -22.50 35.03 -4.55
N ALA A 12 -21.44 34.23 -4.44
CA ALA A 12 -21.42 32.90 -5.02
C ALA A 12 -22.54 32.11 -4.33
N LYS A 13 -23.64 31.87 -5.05
CA LYS A 13 -24.62 30.87 -4.64
C LYS A 13 -23.85 29.56 -4.52
N SER A 14 -23.64 29.06 -3.31
CA SER A 14 -23.17 27.70 -3.10
C SER A 14 -24.24 26.79 -3.67
N CYS A 15 -24.02 26.34 -4.90
CA CYS A 15 -24.77 25.24 -5.46
C CYS A 15 -24.29 24.00 -4.73
N SER A 16 -24.84 23.77 -3.53
CA SER A 16 -24.83 22.47 -2.89
C SER A 16 -25.58 21.55 -3.85
N LYS A 17 -24.82 20.91 -4.75
CA LYS A 17 -25.31 19.76 -5.51
C LYS A 17 -25.75 18.75 -4.46
N VAL A 18 -27.06 18.69 -4.24
CA VAL A 18 -27.69 17.58 -3.54
C VAL A 18 -27.40 16.37 -4.42
N ILE A 19 -26.38 15.60 -4.05
CA ILE A 19 -26.11 14.31 -4.67
C ILE A 19 -27.34 13.46 -4.29
N PRO A 20 -28.14 12.96 -5.24
CA PRO A 20 -29.26 12.09 -4.91
C PRO A 20 -28.71 10.93 -4.10
N ALA A 21 -29.36 10.62 -2.97
CA ALA A 21 -28.99 9.48 -2.14
C ALA A 21 -28.87 8.26 -3.06
N PRO A 22 -27.75 7.52 -3.03
CA PRO A 22 -27.60 6.35 -3.88
C PRO A 22 -28.79 5.41 -3.67
N ASN A 23 -29.37 4.88 -4.75
CA ASN A 23 -30.38 3.85 -4.65
C ASN A 23 -29.71 2.59 -4.06
N ILE A 24 -29.84 2.42 -2.75
CA ILE A 24 -29.23 1.34 -1.98
C ILE A 24 -30.34 0.35 -1.58
N CYS A 25 -30.18 -0.92 -1.96
CA CYS A 25 -31.04 -1.99 -1.44
C CYS A 25 -30.81 -2.20 0.07
N GLU A 26 -31.87 -2.56 0.80
CA GLU A 26 -31.83 -2.89 2.24
C GLU A 26 -30.78 -3.95 2.61
N LYS A 27 -30.39 -4.80 1.64
CA LYS A 27 -29.35 -5.81 1.85
C LYS A 27 -27.95 -5.27 2.15
N HIS A 28 -27.71 -4.00 1.84
CA HIS A 28 -26.44 -3.33 2.07
C HIS A 28 -26.35 -2.58 3.41
N ILE A 29 -27.39 -2.67 4.25
CA ILE A 29 -27.53 -1.93 5.50
C ILE A 29 -27.71 -2.92 6.68
N PHE A 30 -27.23 -2.53 7.86
CA PHE A 30 -27.48 -3.25 9.12
C PHE A 30 -28.68 -2.64 9.86
N THR A 31 -29.47 -3.49 10.49
CA THR A 31 -30.47 -3.08 11.48
C THR A 31 -29.80 -2.68 12.80
N GLU A 32 -30.53 -2.02 13.70
CA GLU A 32 -29.98 -1.65 15.02
C GLU A 32 -29.58 -2.89 15.84
N ASN A 33 -30.38 -3.95 15.78
CA ASN A 33 -30.08 -5.22 16.44
C ASN A 33 -28.83 -5.89 15.86
N ASP A 34 -28.61 -5.80 14.54
CA ASP A 34 -27.38 -6.31 13.94
C ASP A 34 -26.14 -5.59 14.51
N TYR A 35 -26.18 -4.26 14.67
CA TYR A 35 -25.04 -3.51 15.19
C TYR A 35 -24.66 -3.98 16.60
N GLN A 36 -25.65 -4.13 17.49
CA GLN A 36 -25.43 -4.52 18.88
C GLN A 36 -24.85 -5.95 18.98
N GLU A 37 -25.43 -6.90 18.27
CA GLU A 37 -24.96 -8.29 18.32
C GLU A 37 -23.59 -8.46 17.65
N ILE A 38 -23.33 -7.76 16.53
CA ILE A 38 -22.01 -7.79 15.89
C ILE A 38 -20.95 -7.21 16.82
N GLN A 39 -21.22 -6.07 17.49
CA GLN A 39 -20.30 -5.48 18.46
C GLN A 39 -19.95 -6.49 19.56
N LYS A 40 -20.96 -7.12 20.16
CA LYS A 40 -20.81 -8.08 21.24
C LYS A 40 -20.01 -9.32 20.82
N GLU A 41 -20.41 -10.00 19.74
CA GLU A 41 -19.75 -11.24 19.30
C GLU A 41 -18.33 -10.96 18.77
N LEU A 42 -18.12 -9.83 18.09
CA LEU A 42 -16.79 -9.46 17.61
C LEU A 42 -15.82 -9.14 18.75
N LEU A 43 -16.24 -8.36 19.74
CA LEU A 43 -15.40 -8.02 20.90
C LEU A 43 -15.10 -9.26 21.75
N LYS A 44 -16.10 -10.12 21.99
CA LYS A 44 -15.92 -11.38 22.72
C LYS A 44 -14.91 -12.32 22.05
N TRP A 45 -14.93 -12.37 20.72
CA TRP A 45 -13.94 -13.12 19.94
C TRP A 45 -12.56 -12.47 20.05
N TYR A 46 -12.49 -11.15 19.90
CA TYR A 46 -11.22 -10.40 19.94
C TYR A 46 -10.50 -10.54 21.28
N ASP A 47 -11.23 -10.48 22.39
CA ASP A 47 -10.68 -10.65 23.74
C ASP A 47 -9.96 -11.99 23.93
N LYS A 48 -10.35 -13.02 23.16
CA LYS A 48 -9.76 -14.36 23.21
C LYS A 48 -8.66 -14.59 22.17
N GLU A 49 -8.87 -14.10 20.95
CA GLU A 49 -8.10 -14.49 19.76
C GLU A 49 -7.10 -13.42 19.29
N GLN A 50 -7.11 -12.22 19.88
CA GLN A 50 -6.20 -11.16 19.46
C GLN A 50 -4.73 -11.59 19.57
N ARG A 51 -3.95 -11.31 18.52
CA ARG A 51 -2.50 -11.48 18.58
C ARG A 51 -1.88 -10.48 19.54
N THR A 52 -0.90 -10.94 20.32
CA THR A 52 -0.01 -10.08 21.10
C THR A 52 0.93 -9.35 20.15
N LEU A 53 0.83 -8.02 20.09
CA LEU A 53 1.65 -7.16 19.23
C LEU A 53 2.27 -6.03 20.05
N PRO A 54 3.54 -5.63 19.80
CA PRO A 54 4.24 -4.65 20.64
C PRO A 54 3.53 -3.30 20.78
N TRP A 55 2.87 -2.84 19.72
CA TRP A 55 2.11 -1.58 19.73
C TRP A 55 0.75 -1.68 20.43
N ARG A 56 0.23 -2.90 20.67
CA ARG A 56 -1.00 -3.10 21.45
C ARG A 56 -0.73 -3.06 22.96
N THR A 57 0.46 -3.46 23.39
CA THR A 57 0.84 -3.45 24.81
C THR A 57 1.29 -2.06 25.27
N ILE A 58 1.87 -1.26 24.37
CA ILE A 58 2.30 0.12 24.62
C ILE A 58 1.24 1.06 24.07
N ALA A 59 0.09 1.16 24.76
CA ALA A 59 -1.04 1.99 24.35
C ALA A 59 -0.80 3.49 24.61
N LYS A 60 0.23 4.08 23.96
CA LYS A 60 0.47 5.53 23.92
C LYS A 60 0.16 6.05 22.52
N SER A 61 -0.41 7.25 22.41
CA SER A 61 -0.77 7.89 21.13
C SER A 61 0.39 7.92 20.13
N TYR A 62 1.61 8.15 20.60
CA TYR A 62 2.82 8.09 19.77
C TYR A 62 3.11 6.69 19.21
N ALA A 63 3.07 5.66 20.06
CA ALA A 63 3.30 4.27 19.65
C ALA A 63 2.27 3.79 18.62
N VAL A 64 0.98 4.09 18.86
CA VAL A 64 -0.11 3.81 17.91
C VAL A 64 0.14 4.51 16.58
N TRP A 65 0.49 5.80 16.61
CA TRP A 65 0.76 6.54 15.39
C TRP A 65 1.93 5.94 14.59
N VAL A 66 3.04 5.62 15.24
CA VAL A 66 4.20 4.97 14.59
C VAL A 66 3.81 3.63 13.97
N SER A 67 3.10 2.76 14.70
CA SER A 67 2.69 1.45 14.18
C SER A 67 1.75 1.59 12.99
N GLU A 68 0.76 2.50 13.06
CA GLU A 68 -0.19 2.73 11.98
C GLU A 68 0.50 3.23 10.71
N VAL A 69 1.51 4.08 10.82
CA VAL A 69 2.29 4.54 9.66
C VAL A 69 3.14 3.40 9.10
N MET A 70 3.77 2.57 9.94
CA MET A 70 4.56 1.43 9.49
C MET A 70 3.71 0.34 8.81
N LEU A 71 2.50 0.08 9.31
CA LEU A 71 1.59 -0.96 8.79
C LEU A 71 0.96 -0.61 7.43
N GLN A 72 1.03 0.64 6.98
CA GLN A 72 0.56 1.04 5.66
C GLN A 72 1.26 0.22 4.56
N GLN A 73 0.53 -0.69 3.90
CA GLN A 73 1.05 -1.55 2.85
C GLN A 73 2.27 -2.40 3.26
N THR A 74 2.42 -2.71 4.55
CA THR A 74 3.53 -3.51 5.08
C THR A 74 2.97 -4.61 5.99
N GLN A 75 3.51 -5.81 5.91
CA GLN A 75 3.01 -6.96 6.68
C GLN A 75 3.40 -6.84 8.16
N VAL A 76 2.51 -7.28 9.06
CA VAL A 76 2.70 -7.23 10.52
C VAL A 76 4.03 -7.85 10.94
N ALA A 77 4.36 -9.05 10.46
CA ALA A 77 5.60 -9.75 10.81
C ALA A 77 6.86 -8.96 10.42
N THR A 78 6.80 -8.21 9.31
CA THR A 78 7.89 -7.33 8.89
C THR A 78 7.99 -6.09 9.78
N VAL A 79 6.87 -5.53 10.25
CA VAL A 79 6.86 -4.30 11.06
C VAL A 79 7.40 -4.52 12.47
N ILE A 80 7.14 -5.68 13.10
CA ILE A 80 7.53 -5.97 14.50
C ILE A 80 8.99 -5.57 14.84
N PRO A 81 10.02 -6.07 14.13
CA PRO A 81 11.41 -5.72 14.49
C PRO A 81 11.73 -4.23 14.27
N TYR A 82 11.14 -3.59 13.26
CA TYR A 82 11.35 -2.17 13.01
C TYR A 82 10.68 -1.29 14.06
N PHE A 83 9.46 -1.66 14.47
CA PHE A 83 8.76 -0.95 15.52
C PHE A 83 9.52 -1.00 16.84
N ASN A 84 10.00 -2.18 17.23
CA ASN A 84 10.77 -2.34 18.47
C ASN A 84 12.04 -1.48 18.46
N LYS A 85 12.85 -1.57 17.39
CA LYS A 85 14.06 -0.74 17.22
C LYS A 85 13.73 0.76 17.21
N TRP A 86 12.62 1.15 16.58
CA TRP A 86 12.20 2.53 16.48
C TRP A 86 11.82 3.11 17.84
N ILE A 87 10.99 2.40 18.60
CA ILE A 87 10.54 2.85 19.93
C ILE A 87 11.68 2.82 20.95
N GLU A 88 12.62 1.88 20.82
CA GLU A 88 13.85 1.87 21.63
C GLU A 88 14.71 3.11 21.36
N LYS A 89 14.91 3.47 20.08
CA LYS A 89 15.72 4.65 19.71
C LYS A 89 15.01 5.98 20.00
N TRP A 90 13.72 6.06 19.69
CA TRP A 90 12.90 7.27 19.88
C TRP A 90 11.63 6.90 20.66
N PRO A 91 11.70 6.89 22.00
CA PRO A 91 10.57 6.47 22.84
C PRO A 91 9.42 7.49 22.89
N THR A 92 9.66 8.73 22.47
CA THR A 92 8.69 9.85 22.53
C THR A 92 8.64 10.62 21.21
N VAL A 93 7.57 11.40 21.02
CA VAL A 93 7.44 12.29 19.86
C VAL A 93 8.52 13.37 19.86
N GLN A 94 8.98 13.81 21.04
CA GLN A 94 10.06 14.77 21.21
C GLN A 94 11.39 14.18 20.75
N ALA A 95 11.74 12.96 21.19
CA ALA A 95 12.96 12.29 20.78
C ALA A 95 13.02 12.09 19.25
N LEU A 96 11.87 11.77 18.63
CA LEU A 96 11.80 11.68 17.17
C LEU A 96 11.92 13.06 16.50
N ALA A 97 11.35 14.11 17.06
CA ALA A 97 11.40 15.46 16.48
C ALA A 97 12.81 16.06 16.50
N GLU A 98 13.63 15.71 17.50
CA GLU A 98 15.02 16.14 17.64
C GLU A 98 15.98 15.35 16.73
N ALA A 99 15.55 14.20 16.20
CA ALA A 99 16.39 13.33 15.39
C ALA A 99 16.80 13.98 14.06
N ASP A 100 17.95 13.57 13.54
CA ASP A 100 18.30 13.91 12.17
C ASP A 100 17.47 13.10 11.17
N VAL A 101 17.10 13.74 10.04
CA VAL A 101 16.28 13.08 9.01
C VAL A 101 17.01 11.89 8.38
N GLU A 102 18.33 11.94 8.28
CA GLU A 102 19.12 10.83 7.76
C GLU A 102 19.06 9.63 8.70
N GLU A 103 19.21 9.83 10.00
CA GLU A 103 19.06 8.76 10.99
C GLU A 103 17.67 8.11 10.96
N VAL A 104 16.63 8.94 10.78
CA VAL A 104 15.25 8.48 10.58
C VAL A 104 15.15 7.58 9.35
N LEU A 105 15.69 8.00 8.21
CA LEU A 105 15.64 7.24 6.96
C LEU A 105 16.49 5.96 7.02
N GLN A 106 17.61 5.99 7.72
CA GLN A 106 18.44 4.81 7.99
C GLN A 106 17.69 3.79 8.86
N THR A 107 16.98 4.25 9.89
CA THR A 107 16.18 3.38 10.76
C THR A 107 14.94 2.82 10.02
N TRP A 108 14.42 3.56 9.04
CA TRP A 108 13.34 3.13 8.14
C TRP A 108 13.82 2.21 7.00
N ALA A 109 15.13 2.10 6.77
CA ALA A 109 15.69 1.43 5.62
C ALA A 109 15.29 -0.05 5.56
N GLY A 110 14.57 -0.42 4.49
CA GLY A 110 14.04 -1.77 4.28
C GLY A 110 12.52 -1.89 4.41
N LEU A 111 11.83 -0.97 5.09
CA LEU A 111 10.35 -0.96 5.16
C LEU A 111 9.67 -0.53 3.85
N GLY A 112 10.41 0.14 2.96
CA GLY A 112 9.87 0.72 1.74
C GLY A 112 8.96 1.93 2.01
N TYR A 113 8.51 2.59 0.94
CA TYR A 113 7.68 3.81 1.02
C TYR A 113 8.26 4.87 1.99
N TYR A 114 9.52 5.25 1.78
CA TYR A 114 10.32 6.11 2.66
C TYR A 114 9.70 7.48 2.96
N SER A 115 8.82 7.97 2.09
CA SER A 115 8.04 9.19 2.35
C SER A 115 7.20 9.08 3.62
N ARG A 116 6.82 7.87 4.06
CA ARG A 116 6.12 7.63 5.34
C ARG A 116 6.99 7.99 6.53
N GLY A 117 8.23 7.46 6.59
CA GLY A 117 9.17 7.77 7.68
C GLY A 117 9.52 9.26 7.72
N ARG A 118 9.70 9.88 6.56
CA ARG A 118 9.91 11.34 6.47
C ARG A 118 8.72 12.14 6.99
N ARG A 119 7.50 11.85 6.53
CA ARG A 119 6.29 12.56 6.97
C ARG A 119 6.00 12.34 8.46
N LEU A 120 6.30 11.15 8.98
CA LEU A 120 6.23 10.85 10.40
C LEU A 120 7.17 11.78 11.20
N HIS A 121 8.41 11.97 10.75
CA HIS A 121 9.36 12.89 11.36
C HIS A 121 8.94 14.37 11.22
N GLU A 122 8.51 14.80 10.03
CA GLU A 122 7.95 16.15 9.81
C GLU A 122 6.75 16.41 10.73
N GLY A 123 5.87 15.43 10.88
CA GLY A 123 4.74 15.50 11.80
C GLY A 123 5.17 15.60 13.25
N ALA A 124 6.20 14.87 13.66
CA ALA A 124 6.71 14.92 15.02
C ALA A 124 7.23 16.32 15.37
N LYS A 125 7.98 16.95 14.46
CA LYS A 125 8.42 18.35 14.57
C LYS A 125 7.25 19.30 14.72
N ILE A 126 6.22 19.17 13.87
CA ILE A 126 5.01 20.00 13.94
C ILE A 126 4.28 19.83 15.28
N ILE A 127 4.17 18.61 15.80
CA ILE A 127 3.52 18.33 17.09
C ILE A 127 4.29 18.99 18.24
N VAL A 128 5.62 18.92 18.23
CA VAL A 128 6.45 19.56 19.27
C VAL A 128 6.35 21.08 19.17
N GLU A 129 6.54 21.65 17.98
CA GLU A 129 6.61 23.10 17.77
C GLU A 129 5.26 23.82 17.93
N LYS A 130 4.16 23.20 17.46
CA LYS A 130 2.85 23.87 17.35
C LYS A 130 1.79 23.34 18.31
N MET A 131 2.04 22.21 18.95
CA MET A 131 1.07 21.52 19.81
C MET A 131 1.66 21.12 21.16
N ASN A 132 2.80 21.69 21.54
CA ASN A 132 3.50 21.43 22.81
C ASN A 132 3.74 19.94 23.07
N GLY A 133 4.03 19.18 22.01
CA GLY A 133 4.28 17.74 22.10
C GLY A 133 3.02 16.87 22.25
N GLN A 134 1.82 17.46 22.17
CA GLN A 134 0.56 16.73 22.31
C GLN A 134 -0.02 16.33 20.95
N ILE A 135 -0.17 15.02 20.73
CA ILE A 135 -0.85 14.50 19.55
C ILE A 135 -2.36 14.86 19.63
N PRO A 136 -2.95 15.50 18.60
CA PRO A 136 -4.39 15.79 18.56
C PRO A 136 -5.23 14.53 18.70
N ASN A 137 -6.38 14.65 19.35
CA ASN A 137 -7.26 13.52 19.64
C ASN A 137 -8.50 13.43 18.75
N THR A 138 -8.67 14.35 17.80
CA THR A 138 -9.82 14.38 16.88
C THR A 138 -9.39 14.03 15.46
N VAL A 139 -10.26 13.34 14.71
CA VAL A 139 -10.01 12.98 13.31
C VAL A 139 -9.75 14.21 12.42
N PRO A 140 -10.53 15.31 12.51
CA PRO A 140 -10.27 16.52 11.72
C PRO A 140 -8.90 17.12 11.99
N ASP A 141 -8.49 17.24 13.25
CA ASP A 141 -7.21 17.86 13.61
C ASP A 141 -6.03 16.98 13.19
N LEU A 142 -6.11 15.67 13.45
CA LEU A 142 -5.11 14.70 13.02
C LEU A 142 -4.89 14.76 11.50
N THR A 143 -5.97 14.83 10.72
CA THR A 143 -5.90 14.85 9.25
C THR A 143 -5.40 16.19 8.71
N LYS A 144 -5.82 17.31 9.33
CA LYS A 144 -5.51 18.66 8.83
C LYS A 144 -4.10 19.11 9.23
N LEU A 145 -3.65 18.76 10.42
CA LEU A 145 -2.47 19.35 11.03
C LEU A 145 -1.21 18.49 10.89
N ILE A 146 -1.34 17.17 10.69
CA ILE A 146 -0.19 16.25 10.66
C ILE A 146 0.02 15.68 9.25
N PRO A 147 1.19 15.91 8.62
CA PRO A 147 1.48 15.42 7.29
C PRO A 147 1.48 13.89 7.24
N GLY A 148 0.88 13.33 6.19
CA GLY A 148 0.83 11.88 5.98
C GLY A 148 -0.24 11.13 6.77
N ILE A 149 -1.00 11.80 7.64
CA ILE A 149 -2.18 11.22 8.26
C ILE A 149 -3.40 11.45 7.35
N GLY A 150 -3.94 10.35 6.82
CA GLY A 150 -5.24 10.33 6.14
C GLY A 150 -6.36 9.84 7.07
N ALA A 151 -7.60 9.80 6.55
CA ALA A 151 -8.79 9.40 7.30
C ALA A 151 -8.63 8.07 8.07
N TYR A 152 -8.04 7.04 7.44
CA TYR A 152 -7.76 5.76 8.10
C TYR A 152 -6.90 5.93 9.36
N SER A 153 -5.70 6.50 9.21
CA SER A 153 -4.75 6.64 10.34
C SER A 153 -5.29 7.60 11.39
N ALA A 154 -6.00 8.66 11.00
CA ALA A 154 -6.64 9.58 11.93
C ALA A 154 -7.70 8.86 12.79
N SER A 155 -8.59 8.08 12.17
CA SER A 155 -9.59 7.30 12.91
C SER A 155 -8.96 6.20 13.77
N ALA A 156 -7.90 5.53 13.29
CA ALA A 156 -7.20 4.51 14.05
C ALA A 156 -6.55 5.11 15.31
N ILE A 157 -5.82 6.22 15.18
CA ILE A 157 -5.21 6.92 16.32
C ILE A 157 -6.28 7.45 17.27
N ALA A 158 -7.33 8.13 16.76
CA ALA A 158 -8.40 8.69 17.57
C ALA A 158 -9.16 7.61 18.38
N SER A 159 -9.46 6.47 17.77
CA SER A 159 -10.18 5.40 18.44
C SER A 159 -9.30 4.58 19.38
N ILE A 160 -8.10 4.17 18.95
CA ILE A 160 -7.22 3.29 19.74
C ILE A 160 -6.58 4.04 20.90
N ALA A 161 -5.99 5.22 20.63
CA ALA A 161 -5.24 5.94 21.66
C ALA A 161 -6.11 6.87 22.51
N PHE A 162 -7.20 7.40 21.95
CA PHE A 162 -8.03 8.42 22.62
C PHE A 162 -9.48 8.00 22.84
N GLN A 163 -9.81 6.73 22.55
CA GLN A 163 -11.14 6.15 22.76
C GLN A 163 -12.28 6.97 22.15
N LYS A 164 -12.03 7.63 21.01
CA LYS A 164 -13.09 8.33 20.27
C LYS A 164 -13.96 7.33 19.51
N PRO A 165 -15.30 7.43 19.58
CA PRO A 165 -16.22 6.52 18.91
C PRO A 165 -16.31 6.82 17.41
N VAL A 166 -15.22 6.57 16.70
CA VAL A 166 -15.09 6.75 15.25
C VAL A 166 -14.70 5.42 14.62
N GLY A 167 -15.40 5.03 13.56
CA GLY A 167 -15.10 3.81 12.82
C GLY A 167 -13.81 3.94 12.02
N VAL A 168 -13.18 2.81 11.69
CA VAL A 168 -11.99 2.73 10.85
C VAL A 168 -12.30 1.89 9.61
N VAL A 169 -11.81 2.33 8.43
CA VAL A 169 -11.96 1.58 7.18
C VAL A 169 -10.61 1.41 6.48
N ASP A 170 -10.08 0.19 6.51
CA ASP A 170 -8.91 -0.25 5.74
C ASP A 170 -9.29 -1.34 4.72
N GLY A 171 -8.31 -1.93 4.04
CA GLY A 171 -8.55 -3.03 3.10
C GLY A 171 -9.15 -4.29 3.75
N ASN A 172 -8.89 -4.53 5.04
CA ASN A 172 -9.48 -5.63 5.79
C ASN A 172 -10.96 -5.35 6.11
N VAL A 173 -11.25 -4.18 6.65
CA VAL A 173 -12.61 -3.73 7.01
C VAL A 173 -13.49 -3.63 5.77
N ILE A 174 -13.00 -3.06 4.66
CA ILE A 174 -13.72 -3.04 3.38
C ILE A 174 -14.19 -4.45 3.03
N ARG A 175 -13.28 -5.43 3.07
CA ARG A 175 -13.60 -6.81 2.71
C ARG A 175 -14.61 -7.45 3.66
N VAL A 176 -14.47 -7.22 4.97
CA VAL A 176 -15.40 -7.75 5.97
C VAL A 176 -16.80 -7.16 5.76
N LEU A 177 -16.92 -5.83 5.71
CA LEU A 177 -18.21 -5.15 5.53
C LEU A 177 -18.87 -5.51 4.19
N SER A 178 -18.09 -5.55 3.11
CA SER A 178 -18.59 -5.96 1.79
C SER A 178 -19.15 -7.38 1.81
N ARG A 179 -18.58 -8.31 2.56
CA ARG A 179 -19.10 -9.69 2.69
C ARG A 179 -20.31 -9.76 3.63
N LEU A 180 -20.29 -9.03 4.74
CA LEU A 180 -21.42 -9.00 5.69
C LEU A 180 -22.70 -8.47 5.03
N ARG A 181 -22.55 -7.51 4.11
CA ARG A 181 -23.68 -6.81 3.47
C ARG A 181 -23.68 -6.85 1.95
N VAL A 182 -23.00 -7.86 1.38
CA VAL A 182 -23.01 -8.20 -0.05
C VAL A 182 -22.80 -6.98 -0.97
N ILE A 183 -21.93 -6.05 -0.54
CA ILE A 183 -21.57 -4.86 -1.31
C ILE A 183 -20.58 -5.33 -2.38
N GLY A 184 -21.11 -5.53 -3.58
CA GLY A 184 -20.39 -6.11 -4.72
C GLY A 184 -19.76 -5.07 -5.63
N ALA A 185 -20.24 -3.83 -5.61
CA ALA A 185 -19.64 -2.77 -6.40
C ALA A 185 -18.16 -2.55 -6.06
N SER A 186 -17.39 -2.11 -7.06
CA SER A 186 -15.98 -1.78 -6.88
C SER A 186 -15.83 -0.63 -5.89
N ILE A 187 -14.77 -0.65 -5.08
CA ILE A 187 -14.42 0.47 -4.18
C ILE A 187 -14.07 1.77 -4.93
N SER A 188 -13.83 1.69 -6.25
CA SER A 188 -13.63 2.86 -7.10
C SER A 188 -14.94 3.52 -7.53
N GLU A 189 -16.08 2.83 -7.39
CA GLU A 189 -17.39 3.40 -7.69
C GLU A 189 -17.75 4.50 -6.71
N SER A 190 -18.48 5.50 -7.19
CA SER A 190 -18.92 6.63 -6.39
C SER A 190 -19.81 6.17 -5.22
N GLY A 191 -19.60 6.74 -4.04
CA GLY A 191 -20.42 6.49 -2.85
C GLY A 191 -20.17 5.17 -2.13
N VAL A 192 -19.54 4.15 -2.74
CA VAL A 192 -19.26 2.86 -2.07
C VAL A 192 -18.35 3.05 -0.86
N ARG A 193 -17.28 3.84 -1.03
CA ARG A 193 -16.34 4.11 0.06
C ARG A 193 -17.01 4.88 1.21
N ASP A 194 -17.83 5.87 0.89
CA ASP A 194 -18.52 6.69 1.88
C ASP A 194 -19.56 5.87 2.65
N HIS A 195 -20.28 4.98 1.95
CA HIS A 195 -21.19 4.02 2.58
C HIS A 195 -20.47 3.08 3.55
N LEU A 196 -19.30 2.54 3.17
CA LEU A 196 -18.51 1.70 4.06
C LEU A 196 -18.05 2.46 5.32
N TRP A 197 -17.69 3.73 5.18
CA TRP A 197 -17.39 4.61 6.32
C TRP A 197 -18.62 4.87 7.19
N GLU A 198 -19.79 5.07 6.60
CA GLU A 198 -21.05 5.24 7.33
C GLU A 198 -21.38 3.99 8.15
N LEU A 199 -21.30 2.81 7.54
CA LEU A 199 -21.52 1.53 8.23
C LEU A 199 -20.53 1.34 9.38
N ALA A 200 -19.24 1.61 9.15
CA ALA A 200 -18.21 1.50 10.19
C ALA A 200 -18.46 2.47 11.36
N ASN A 201 -18.86 3.71 11.08
CA ASN A 201 -19.15 4.72 12.11
C ASN A 201 -20.44 4.40 12.90
N LYS A 202 -21.44 3.78 12.28
CA LYS A 202 -22.64 3.31 13.00
C LYS A 202 -22.36 2.06 13.84
N MET A 203 -21.46 1.19 13.35
CA MET A 203 -21.16 -0.09 13.98
C MET A 203 -20.13 0.01 15.11
N VAL A 204 -19.30 1.05 15.16
CA VAL A 204 -18.25 1.16 16.19
C VAL A 204 -18.85 1.19 17.61
N SER A 205 -18.25 0.42 18.53
CA SER A 205 -18.64 0.45 19.94
C SER A 205 -18.37 1.83 20.53
N LYS A 206 -19.34 2.39 21.27
CA LYS A 206 -19.17 3.65 22.00
C LYS A 206 -18.27 3.49 23.24
N GLU A 207 -18.23 2.29 23.81
CA GLU A 207 -17.50 1.98 25.04
C GLU A 207 -16.05 1.53 24.76
N ARG A 208 -15.86 0.72 23.71
CA ARG A 208 -14.55 0.15 23.32
C ARG A 208 -14.25 0.38 21.84
N PRO A 209 -14.22 1.65 21.36
CA PRO A 209 -14.06 1.92 19.92
C PRO A 209 -12.72 1.46 19.37
N GLY A 210 -11.63 1.61 20.15
CA GLY A 210 -10.30 1.15 19.77
C GLY A 210 -10.25 -0.36 19.56
N ASP A 211 -10.74 -1.13 20.54
CA ASP A 211 -10.76 -2.60 20.47
C ASP A 211 -11.70 -3.07 19.37
N PHE A 212 -12.86 -2.44 19.19
CA PHE A 212 -13.79 -2.79 18.11
C PHE A 212 -13.14 -2.63 16.73
N ASN A 213 -12.50 -1.49 16.48
CA ASN A 213 -11.82 -1.24 15.20
C ASN A 213 -10.68 -2.25 14.98
N GLN A 214 -9.89 -2.53 16.02
CA GLN A 214 -8.84 -3.53 15.93
C GLN A 214 -9.39 -4.94 15.71
N ALA A 215 -10.51 -5.29 16.33
CA ALA A 215 -11.18 -6.57 16.14
C ALA A 215 -11.67 -6.74 14.70
N LEU A 216 -12.23 -5.70 14.10
CA LEU A 216 -12.70 -5.76 12.71
C LEU A 216 -11.54 -5.92 11.72
N MET A 217 -10.42 -5.22 11.96
CA MET A 217 -9.18 -5.40 11.21
C MET A 217 -8.58 -6.80 11.40
N GLU A 218 -8.53 -7.30 12.64
CA GLU A 218 -8.02 -8.62 13.00
C GLU A 218 -8.84 -9.73 12.35
N LEU A 219 -10.17 -9.60 12.36
CA LEU A 219 -11.10 -10.54 11.73
C LEU A 219 -10.82 -10.62 10.22
N GLY A 220 -10.64 -9.48 9.56
CA GLY A 220 -10.25 -9.45 8.15
C GLY A 220 -8.89 -10.11 7.92
N ALA A 221 -7.90 -9.83 8.78
CA ALA A 221 -6.54 -10.32 8.62
C ALA A 221 -6.40 -11.84 8.85
N THR A 222 -7.19 -12.44 9.74
CA THR A 222 -6.97 -13.80 10.25
C THR A 222 -8.05 -14.81 9.86
N VAL A 223 -9.30 -14.36 9.69
CA VAL A 223 -10.45 -15.26 9.44
C VAL A 223 -11.09 -14.97 8.09
N CYS A 224 -11.51 -13.73 7.87
CA CYS A 224 -12.16 -13.26 6.66
C CYS A 224 -11.12 -12.84 5.63
N THR A 225 -10.20 -13.75 5.29
CA THR A 225 -9.03 -13.49 4.42
C THR A 225 -9.43 -13.28 2.94
N PRO A 226 -8.54 -12.69 2.11
CA PRO A 226 -8.82 -12.47 0.68
C PRO A 226 -9.15 -13.76 -0.09
N GLN A 227 -8.49 -14.86 0.26
CA GLN A 227 -8.66 -16.18 -0.34
C GLN A 227 -8.82 -17.21 0.78
N ASN A 228 -9.67 -18.21 0.59
CA ASN A 228 -9.97 -19.26 1.57
C ASN A 228 -10.36 -18.74 2.96
N PRO A 229 -11.37 -17.85 3.09
CA PRO A 229 -11.81 -17.38 4.40
C PRO A 229 -12.42 -18.51 5.22
N ASN A 230 -12.10 -18.56 6.52
CA ASN A 230 -12.64 -19.56 7.43
C ASN A 230 -14.03 -19.14 7.95
N CYS A 231 -15.03 -19.16 7.07
CA CYS A 231 -16.39 -18.72 7.41
C CYS A 231 -17.05 -19.57 8.50
N ALA A 232 -16.69 -20.85 8.62
CA ALA A 232 -17.22 -21.73 9.66
C ALA A 232 -16.80 -21.26 11.07
N ALA A 233 -15.54 -20.86 11.23
CA ALA A 233 -15.00 -20.36 12.50
C ALA A 233 -15.21 -18.85 12.72
N CYS A 234 -15.85 -18.15 11.77
CA CYS A 234 -16.06 -16.71 11.89
C CYS A 234 -17.12 -16.39 12.96
N PRO A 235 -16.81 -15.50 13.94
CA PRO A 235 -17.76 -15.12 14.98
C PRO A 235 -19.00 -14.40 14.41
N LEU A 236 -18.89 -13.84 13.20
CA LEU A 236 -19.97 -13.11 12.55
C LEU A 236 -20.66 -13.90 11.43
N ASN A 237 -20.50 -15.23 11.41
CA ASN A 237 -21.02 -16.07 10.33
C ASN A 237 -22.56 -15.98 10.17
N ASN A 238 -23.30 -15.85 11.27
CA ASN A 238 -24.75 -15.75 11.30
C ASN A 238 -25.27 -14.40 10.77
N TYR A 239 -24.44 -13.36 10.80
CA TYR A 239 -24.77 -12.02 10.30
C TYR A 239 -24.24 -11.78 8.87
N CYS A 240 -23.51 -12.74 8.31
CA CYS A 240 -22.84 -12.61 7.02
C CYS A 240 -23.74 -13.01 5.86
N ARG A 241 -24.29 -12.01 5.15
CA ARG A 241 -25.16 -12.26 3.99
C ARG A 241 -24.46 -13.01 2.87
N ALA A 242 -23.19 -12.70 2.57
CA ALA A 242 -22.46 -13.43 1.53
C ALA A 242 -22.33 -14.91 1.88
N TYR A 243 -22.04 -15.24 3.15
CA TYR A 243 -21.94 -16.64 3.58
C TYR A 243 -23.30 -17.34 3.54
N SER A 244 -24.38 -16.68 3.97
CA SER A 244 -25.74 -17.19 3.83
C SER A 244 -26.08 -17.52 2.37
N MET A 245 -25.73 -16.63 1.43
CA MET A 245 -25.96 -16.86 -0.01
C MET A 245 -25.23 -18.09 -0.55
N THR A 246 -24.03 -18.40 -0.04
CA THR A 246 -23.31 -19.62 -0.45
C THR A 246 -23.97 -20.91 0.04
N LYS A 247 -24.76 -20.85 1.12
CA LYS A 247 -25.49 -22.02 1.65
C LYS A 247 -26.80 -22.28 0.91
N THR A 248 -27.41 -21.24 0.34
CA THR A 248 -28.70 -21.33 -0.36
C THR A 248 -28.58 -21.77 -1.81
N ILE A 249 -27.36 -21.87 -2.34
CA ILE A 249 -27.15 -22.41 -3.69
C ILE A 249 -27.35 -23.93 -3.61
N PRO A 250 -28.30 -24.49 -4.38
CA PRO A 250 -28.45 -25.93 -4.43
C PRO A 250 -27.10 -26.52 -4.82
N LYS A 251 -26.57 -27.43 -3.99
CA LYS A 251 -25.39 -28.21 -4.36
C LYS A 251 -25.73 -28.85 -5.69
N ILE A 252 -25.09 -28.42 -6.79
CA ILE A 252 -25.16 -29.08 -8.08
C ILE A 252 -24.40 -30.40 -7.94
N GLY A 253 -24.98 -31.32 -7.17
CA GLY A 253 -24.65 -32.72 -7.13
C GLY A 253 -25.70 -33.40 -7.98
N LYS A 254 -25.30 -33.82 -9.18
CA LYS A 254 -26.08 -34.57 -10.18
C LYS A 254 -27.28 -33.81 -10.77
N MET A 255 -27.02 -32.85 -11.65
CA MET A 255 -28.06 -32.24 -12.49
C MET A 255 -28.01 -32.70 -13.96
N ASP A 256 -27.58 -33.95 -14.21
CA ASP A 256 -27.78 -34.62 -15.51
C ASP A 256 -29.13 -35.35 -15.62
N SER A 257 -29.92 -35.44 -14.53
CA SER A 257 -31.19 -36.17 -14.54
C SER A 257 -32.46 -35.30 -14.51
N PHE A 258 -32.35 -33.98 -14.41
CA PHE A 258 -33.53 -33.08 -14.35
C PHE A 258 -33.75 -32.22 -15.61
N LEU A 259 -32.78 -32.13 -16.51
CA LEU A 259 -32.89 -31.36 -17.76
C LEU A 259 -33.42 -32.17 -18.96
N LYS A 260 -33.88 -33.42 -18.77
CA LYS A 260 -34.37 -34.26 -19.88
C LYS A 260 -35.86 -34.56 -19.94
N LYS A 261 -36.70 -34.09 -19.00
CA LYS A 261 -38.16 -34.22 -19.14
C LYS A 261 -38.91 -33.04 -18.51
N LYS A 262 -39.10 -31.99 -19.30
CA LYS A 262 -40.41 -31.38 -19.57
C LYS A 262 -40.19 -30.25 -20.56
N SER A 263 -40.32 -30.61 -21.82
CA SER A 263 -40.72 -29.68 -22.87
C SER A 263 -41.97 -28.94 -22.43
N VAL A 264 -41.94 -27.65 -22.72
CA VAL A 264 -42.98 -26.65 -22.58
C VAL A 264 -44.36 -27.20 -22.95
N GLU A 265 -45.28 -27.26 -21.99
CA GLU A 265 -46.72 -27.22 -22.24
C GLU A 265 -47.40 -26.35 -21.18
N ASN A 266 -47.92 -25.22 -21.66
CA ASN A 266 -49.08 -24.46 -21.20
C ASN A 266 -49.18 -24.05 -19.72
N ALA A 267 -48.75 -22.82 -19.44
CA ALA A 267 -49.24 -22.03 -18.31
C ALA A 267 -50.27 -21.00 -18.82
N ALA A 268 -51.49 -21.48 -19.11
CA ALA A 268 -52.68 -20.66 -19.22
C ALA A 268 -53.56 -20.97 -18.00
N ASP A 269 -53.38 -20.22 -16.92
CA ASP A 269 -54.42 -19.78 -15.98
C ASP A 269 -53.77 -19.31 -14.68
N CYS A 270 -53.66 -17.99 -14.53
CA CYS A 270 -53.75 -17.36 -13.22
C CYS A 270 -54.37 -15.97 -13.42
N LYS A 271 -55.71 -15.94 -13.33
CA LYS A 271 -56.49 -14.72 -13.15
C LYS A 271 -56.57 -14.43 -11.65
N SER A 272 -55.85 -13.41 -11.17
CA SER A 272 -56.27 -12.54 -10.05
C SER A 272 -55.22 -11.44 -9.82
N GLU A 273 -55.60 -10.27 -10.30
CA GLU A 273 -55.35 -8.90 -9.82
C GLU A 273 -54.01 -8.50 -9.18
N GLU A 274 -53.33 -7.62 -9.94
CA GLU A 274 -52.31 -6.62 -9.56
C GLU A 274 -50.90 -7.10 -9.15
N CYS A 275 -50.24 -7.81 -10.07
CA CYS A 275 -48.78 -7.72 -10.19
C CYS A 275 -48.43 -6.67 -11.26
N LYS A 276 -48.33 -5.39 -10.86
CA LYS A 276 -47.70 -4.36 -11.70
C LYS A 276 -46.20 -4.63 -11.72
N ILE A 277 -45.74 -5.35 -12.74
CA ILE A 277 -44.32 -5.38 -13.10
C ILE A 277 -43.96 -3.91 -13.40
N PRO A 278 -43.05 -3.28 -12.64
CA PRO A 278 -42.72 -1.88 -12.86
C PRO A 278 -42.08 -1.71 -14.24
N ASP A 279 -42.43 -0.60 -14.88
CA ASP A 279 -41.89 -0.17 -16.18
C ASP A 279 -40.35 -0.24 -16.19
N ILE A 280 -39.77 -0.70 -17.30
CA ILE A 280 -38.33 -1.04 -17.39
C ILE A 280 -37.41 0.18 -17.15
N GLU A 281 -37.96 1.40 -17.28
CA GLU A 281 -37.28 2.67 -17.02
C GLU A 281 -37.27 3.07 -15.52
N ASN A 282 -38.03 2.38 -14.67
CA ASN A 282 -38.06 2.58 -13.21
C ASN A 282 -37.22 1.58 -12.40
N VAL A 283 -36.47 0.68 -13.06
CA VAL A 283 -35.47 -0.15 -12.39
C VAL A 283 -34.20 0.67 -12.24
N ILE A 284 -34.17 1.62 -11.30
CA ILE A 284 -32.89 2.17 -10.86
C ILE A 284 -32.20 1.07 -10.04
N GLY A 285 -31.47 0.20 -10.76
CA GLY A 285 -30.71 -0.88 -10.17
C GLY A 285 -29.77 -0.34 -9.09
N CYS A 286 -29.73 -1.01 -7.94
CA CYS A 286 -28.87 -0.57 -6.86
C CYS A 286 -27.41 -0.57 -7.29
N THR A 287 -26.74 0.56 -7.10
CA THR A 287 -25.36 0.81 -7.54
C THR A 287 -24.32 0.02 -6.74
N PHE A 288 -24.71 -0.61 -5.63
CA PHE A 288 -23.83 -1.39 -4.75
C PHE A 288 -23.93 -2.91 -4.97
N CYS A 289 -24.92 -3.34 -5.75
CA CYS A 289 -25.10 -4.76 -6.07
C CYS A 289 -23.90 -5.28 -6.88
N LEU A 290 -23.57 -6.55 -6.65
CA LEU A 290 -22.67 -7.28 -7.53
C LEU A 290 -23.31 -7.41 -8.91
N PRO A 291 -22.58 -7.19 -10.01
CA PRO A 291 -23.09 -7.48 -11.35
C PRO A 291 -23.47 -8.96 -11.46
N SER A 292 -24.66 -9.26 -12.01
CA SER A 292 -25.25 -10.61 -12.07
C SER A 292 -24.30 -11.71 -12.59
N PRO A 293 -23.49 -11.49 -13.65
CA PRO A 293 -22.57 -12.51 -14.16
C PRO A 293 -21.51 -12.95 -13.14
N VAL A 294 -21.04 -12.03 -12.30
CA VAL A 294 -19.92 -12.28 -11.38
C VAL A 294 -20.31 -13.29 -10.28
N TRP A 295 -21.56 -13.25 -9.80
CA TRP A 295 -22.04 -14.22 -8.81
C TRP A 295 -22.24 -15.60 -9.41
N ASN A 296 -22.79 -15.66 -10.63
CA ASN A 296 -23.10 -16.93 -11.29
C ASN A 296 -21.82 -17.72 -11.60
N ASP A 297 -20.74 -17.02 -11.99
CA ASP A 297 -19.45 -17.64 -12.32
C ASP A 297 -18.65 -18.07 -11.08
N ASN A 298 -18.77 -17.33 -9.97
CA ASN A 298 -18.06 -17.62 -8.73
C ASN A 298 -18.94 -17.40 -7.49
N PRO A 299 -19.83 -18.36 -7.16
CA PRO A 299 -20.75 -18.27 -6.04
C PRO A 299 -20.08 -18.49 -4.68
N GLN A 300 -19.09 -17.66 -4.37
CA GLN A 300 -18.34 -17.70 -3.12
C GLN A 300 -18.31 -16.32 -2.48
N VAL A 301 -18.10 -16.28 -1.15
CA VAL A 301 -17.93 -15.01 -0.43
C VAL A 301 -16.76 -14.18 -0.97
N THR A 302 -15.83 -14.79 -1.70
CA THR A 302 -14.69 -14.14 -2.36
C THR A 302 -15.08 -13.30 -3.58
N ALA A 303 -16.33 -13.39 -4.05
CA ALA A 303 -16.88 -12.47 -5.05
C ALA A 303 -17.07 -11.04 -4.49
N PHE A 304 -17.05 -10.88 -3.16
CA PHE A 304 -17.20 -9.60 -2.48
C PHE A 304 -15.91 -9.16 -1.76
N PRO A 305 -15.48 -7.90 -1.92
CA PRO A 305 -15.91 -6.93 -2.94
C PRO A 305 -15.45 -7.34 -4.35
N CYS A 306 -16.08 -6.78 -5.40
CA CYS A 306 -15.59 -7.00 -6.76
C CYS A 306 -14.17 -6.43 -6.90
N LYS A 307 -13.31 -7.21 -7.57
CA LYS A 307 -11.92 -6.84 -7.79
C LYS A 307 -11.84 -5.74 -8.83
N VAL A 308 -11.07 -4.70 -8.52
CA VAL A 308 -10.70 -3.68 -9.51
C VAL A 308 -9.54 -4.22 -10.34
N GLU A 309 -9.67 -4.20 -11.66
CA GLU A 309 -8.54 -4.47 -12.54
C GLU A 309 -7.45 -3.42 -12.31
N LYS A 310 -6.22 -3.88 -12.05
CA LYS A 310 -5.08 -3.00 -11.84
C LYS A 310 -4.47 -2.64 -13.19
N LYS A 311 -4.23 -1.33 -13.40
CA LYS A 311 -3.43 -0.87 -14.55
C LYS A 311 -2.04 -1.50 -14.50
N ALA A 312 -1.52 -1.87 -15.67
CA ALA A 312 -0.18 -2.42 -15.80
C ALA A 312 0.88 -1.41 -15.32
N ALA A 313 1.91 -1.90 -14.64
CA ALA A 313 3.04 -1.08 -14.20
C ALA A 313 3.86 -0.63 -15.42
N ARG A 314 4.27 0.65 -15.43
CA ARG A 314 5.12 1.18 -16.50
C ARG A 314 6.48 0.49 -16.48
N GLN A 315 7.07 0.25 -17.64
CA GLN A 315 8.46 -0.24 -17.75
C GLN A 315 9.41 0.96 -17.81
N GLU A 316 10.58 0.84 -17.16
CA GLU A 316 11.58 1.91 -17.12
C GLU A 316 12.98 1.30 -17.20
N LYS A 317 13.87 1.88 -18.03
CA LYS A 317 15.28 1.49 -18.09
C LYS A 317 16.15 2.60 -17.51
N VAL A 318 17.11 2.21 -16.67
CA VAL A 318 18.00 3.15 -15.97
C VAL A 318 19.44 2.67 -16.13
N GLY A 319 20.33 3.55 -16.56
CA GLY A 319 21.78 3.31 -16.56
C GLY A 319 22.34 3.70 -15.21
N VAL A 320 23.17 2.84 -14.61
CA VAL A 320 23.80 3.06 -13.30
C VAL A 320 25.29 2.85 -13.43
N LEU A 321 26.08 3.79 -12.93
CA LEU A 321 27.53 3.66 -12.84
C LEU A 321 27.96 3.54 -11.38
N VAL A 322 28.49 2.37 -11.01
CA VAL A 322 29.14 2.16 -9.72
C VAL A 322 30.58 2.65 -9.83
N ILE A 323 30.92 3.71 -9.11
CA ILE A 323 32.25 4.31 -9.12
C ILE A 323 32.94 3.97 -7.81
N GLU A 324 34.09 3.33 -7.92
CA GLU A 324 34.91 2.87 -6.80
C GLU A 324 36.24 3.61 -6.76
N LYS A 325 36.69 3.90 -5.55
CA LYS A 325 37.98 4.54 -5.28
C LYS A 325 38.54 3.96 -3.99
N GLY A 326 39.55 3.09 -4.10
CA GLY A 326 40.03 2.32 -2.93
C GLY A 326 38.91 1.42 -2.41
N ASP A 327 38.58 1.52 -1.13
CA ASP A 327 37.50 0.80 -0.47
C ASP A 327 36.16 1.58 -0.43
N GLN A 328 36.12 2.75 -1.07
CA GLN A 328 34.97 3.65 -1.06
C GLN A 328 34.22 3.65 -2.38
N LEU A 329 32.91 3.85 -2.29
CA LEU A 329 31.99 3.97 -3.40
C LEU A 329 31.37 5.37 -3.44
N LEU A 330 31.22 5.92 -4.64
CA LEU A 330 30.57 7.22 -4.81
C LEU A 330 29.05 7.05 -4.80
N MET A 331 28.39 7.81 -3.92
CA MET A 331 26.94 7.92 -3.86
C MET A 331 26.50 9.36 -4.07
N VAL A 332 25.31 9.53 -4.60
CA VAL A 332 24.66 10.82 -4.86
C VAL A 332 23.31 10.82 -4.14
N ARG A 333 22.97 11.95 -3.51
CA ARG A 333 21.67 12.11 -2.86
C ARG A 333 20.58 12.37 -3.89
N ARG A 334 19.46 11.65 -3.79
CA ARG A 334 18.27 11.88 -4.60
C ARG A 334 17.59 13.20 -4.21
N PRO A 335 16.89 13.87 -5.13
CA PRO A 335 16.10 15.06 -4.81
C PRO A 335 15.12 14.81 -3.66
N GLU A 336 14.76 15.87 -2.93
CA GLU A 336 13.84 15.78 -1.78
C GLU A 336 12.37 15.55 -2.17
N LYS A 337 12.08 15.39 -3.47
CA LYS A 337 10.76 15.09 -4.02
C LYS A 337 10.85 13.98 -5.06
N GLY A 338 9.76 13.23 -5.20
CA GLY A 338 9.63 12.16 -6.20
C GLY A 338 9.98 10.77 -5.66
N LEU A 339 10.26 9.84 -6.59
CA LEU A 339 10.54 8.45 -6.26
C LEU A 339 11.83 8.34 -5.42
N LEU A 340 11.74 7.64 -4.28
CA LEU A 340 12.87 7.41 -3.37
C LEU A 340 13.55 8.72 -2.89
N ALA A 341 12.75 9.76 -2.65
CA ALA A 341 13.22 11.09 -2.26
C ALA A 341 14.22 11.07 -1.09
N GLY A 342 15.33 11.81 -1.25
CA GLY A 342 16.42 11.97 -0.28
C GLY A 342 17.20 10.71 0.10
N LEU A 343 16.98 9.58 -0.58
CA LEU A 343 17.85 8.41 -0.41
C LEU A 343 19.16 8.56 -1.19
N TRP A 344 20.19 7.86 -0.72
CA TRP A 344 21.46 7.74 -1.42
C TRP A 344 21.37 6.68 -2.53
N GLU A 345 21.93 6.99 -3.70
CA GLU A 345 22.02 6.07 -4.83
C GLU A 345 23.34 6.19 -5.58
N PHE A 346 23.66 5.16 -6.37
CA PHE A 346 24.74 5.27 -7.34
C PHE A 346 24.36 6.26 -8.45
N PRO A 347 25.33 6.99 -9.04
CA PRO A 347 25.09 7.84 -10.20
C PRO A 347 24.27 7.12 -11.28
N CYS A 348 23.11 7.69 -11.63
CA CYS A 348 22.18 7.04 -12.55
C CYS A 348 21.43 8.02 -13.45
N ALA A 349 20.95 7.52 -14.60
CA ALA A 349 20.15 8.27 -15.55
C ALA A 349 19.09 7.37 -16.21
N ILE A 350 17.90 7.94 -16.44
CA ILE A 350 16.84 7.25 -17.19
C ILE A 350 17.29 7.12 -18.66
N LEU A 351 17.16 5.92 -19.21
CA LEU A 351 17.55 5.61 -20.58
C LEU A 351 16.31 5.55 -21.48
N PRO A 352 16.30 6.26 -22.62
CA PRO A 352 15.23 6.13 -23.60
C PRO A 352 15.17 4.70 -24.17
N ASP A 353 13.95 4.19 -24.39
CA ASP A 353 13.74 2.81 -24.83
C ASP A 353 14.42 2.51 -26.18
N GLU A 354 14.30 3.43 -27.14
CA GLU A 354 14.84 3.30 -28.50
C GLU A 354 16.30 3.76 -28.66
N ALA A 355 16.97 4.16 -27.58
CA ALA A 355 18.35 4.66 -27.69
C ALA A 355 19.35 3.54 -27.99
N THR A 356 20.31 3.82 -28.88
CA THR A 356 21.45 2.94 -29.17
C THR A 356 22.36 2.80 -27.94
N SER A 357 23.18 1.74 -27.89
CA SER A 357 24.14 1.55 -26.78
C SER A 357 25.07 2.75 -26.59
N LYS A 358 25.49 3.39 -27.69
CA LYS A 358 26.35 4.59 -27.66
C LYS A 358 25.64 5.79 -27.06
N SER A 359 24.37 6.02 -27.42
CA SER A 359 23.55 7.09 -26.85
C SER A 359 23.31 6.87 -25.34
N LYS A 360 23.01 5.63 -24.93
CA LYS A 360 22.84 5.26 -23.51
C LYS A 360 24.09 5.53 -22.68
N SER A 361 25.27 5.12 -23.16
CA SER A 361 26.56 5.41 -22.53
C SER A 361 26.79 6.93 -22.42
N SER A 362 26.51 7.68 -23.49
CA SER A 362 26.69 9.14 -23.50
C SER A 362 25.82 9.87 -22.45
N ILE A 363 24.58 9.41 -22.24
CA ILE A 363 23.66 10.00 -21.24
C ILE A 363 24.20 9.77 -19.82
N LEU A 364 24.63 8.54 -19.53
CA LEU A 364 25.20 8.18 -18.23
C LEU A 364 26.52 8.92 -17.98
N GLU A 365 27.39 9.00 -18.99
CA GLU A 365 28.63 9.77 -18.93
C GLU A 365 28.38 11.25 -18.67
N SER A 366 27.41 11.87 -19.34
CA SER A 366 27.04 13.27 -19.10
C SER A 366 26.63 13.49 -17.65
N THR A 367 25.83 12.58 -17.09
CA THR A 367 25.36 12.65 -15.70
C THR A 367 26.53 12.56 -14.70
N VAL A 368 27.52 11.73 -15.00
CA VAL A 368 28.69 11.49 -14.14
C VAL A 368 29.71 12.63 -14.28
N LYS A 369 29.84 13.25 -15.46
CA LYS A 369 30.65 14.47 -15.66
C LYS A 369 30.15 15.63 -14.80
N GLU A 370 28.84 15.78 -14.61
CA GLU A 370 28.25 16.78 -13.70
C GLU A 370 28.68 16.59 -12.23
N LEU A 371 29.12 15.38 -11.86
CA LEU A 371 29.64 15.09 -10.52
C LEU A 371 31.12 15.46 -10.37
N GLY A 372 31.80 15.86 -11.45
CA GLY A 372 33.22 16.19 -11.45
C GLY A 372 34.14 15.01 -11.79
N VAL A 373 33.60 13.91 -12.34
CA VAL A 373 34.41 12.78 -12.81
C VAL A 373 34.99 13.09 -14.19
N PRO A 374 36.32 13.02 -14.40
CA PRO A 374 36.93 13.35 -15.70
C PRO A 374 36.47 12.44 -16.83
N SER A 375 36.30 12.99 -18.03
CA SER A 375 35.90 12.19 -19.20
C SER A 375 36.97 11.15 -19.59
N SER A 376 38.25 11.42 -19.29
CA SER A 376 39.38 10.54 -19.62
C SER A 376 39.31 9.17 -18.95
N VAL A 377 38.70 9.07 -17.76
CA VAL A 377 38.56 7.81 -17.03
C VAL A 377 37.29 7.05 -17.41
N LEU A 378 36.30 7.69 -18.05
CA LEU A 378 35.04 7.04 -18.41
C LEU A 378 35.17 6.00 -19.53
N SER A 379 36.30 5.97 -20.24
CA SER A 379 36.62 4.96 -21.26
C SER A 379 36.93 3.58 -20.67
N SER A 380 37.36 3.52 -19.39
CA SER A 380 37.73 2.26 -18.73
C SER A 380 36.56 1.57 -18.01
N LYS A 381 35.36 2.16 -18.05
CA LYS A 381 34.16 1.57 -17.42
C LYS A 381 33.78 0.25 -18.09
N LYS A 382 33.30 -0.70 -17.28
CA LYS A 382 32.92 -2.05 -17.72
C LYS A 382 31.44 -2.27 -17.50
N PHE A 383 30.74 -2.75 -18.52
CA PHE A 383 29.38 -3.25 -18.34
C PHE A 383 29.40 -4.57 -17.57
N ILE A 384 28.61 -4.64 -16.50
CA ILE A 384 28.56 -5.79 -15.59
C ILE A 384 27.33 -6.66 -15.86
N GLY A 385 26.17 -6.04 -16.13
CA GLY A 385 24.92 -6.75 -16.37
C GLY A 385 23.69 -5.92 -16.04
N GLU A 386 22.53 -6.58 -15.97
CA GLU A 386 21.25 -5.93 -15.65
C GLU A 386 20.66 -6.42 -14.33
N VAL A 387 19.98 -5.52 -13.62
CA VAL A 387 19.22 -5.81 -12.39
C VAL A 387 17.78 -5.35 -12.57
N VAL A 388 16.82 -6.27 -12.39
CA VAL A 388 15.39 -5.93 -12.39
C VAL A 388 14.91 -5.65 -10.96
N HIS A 389 14.20 -4.54 -10.81
CA HIS A 389 13.55 -4.14 -9.57
C HIS A 389 12.10 -3.73 -9.83
N LEU A 390 11.19 -4.21 -8.99
CA LEU A 390 9.75 -4.02 -9.18
C LEU A 390 9.21 -3.11 -8.06
N PHE A 391 8.74 -1.93 -8.45
CA PHE A 391 7.86 -1.09 -7.65
C PHE A 391 6.40 -1.38 -8.01
N SER A 392 5.47 -1.05 -7.12
CA SER A 392 4.03 -1.31 -7.34
C SER A 392 3.45 -0.71 -8.63
N HIS A 393 4.07 0.35 -9.17
CA HIS A 393 3.60 1.09 -10.35
C HIS A 393 4.68 1.25 -11.43
N ILE A 394 5.90 0.75 -11.19
CA ILE A 394 7.06 0.92 -12.08
C ILE A 394 7.91 -0.34 -12.01
N HIS A 395 8.19 -0.96 -13.15
CA HIS A 395 9.17 -2.04 -13.25
C HIS A 395 10.44 -1.46 -13.86
N THR A 396 11.50 -1.36 -13.06
CA THR A 396 12.76 -0.73 -13.45
C THR A 396 13.81 -1.79 -13.76
N THR A 397 14.46 -1.68 -14.92
CA THR A 397 15.64 -2.46 -15.29
C THR A 397 16.87 -1.56 -15.23
N TYR A 398 17.78 -1.88 -14.33
CA TYR A 398 19.04 -1.16 -14.15
C TYR A 398 20.14 -1.81 -14.99
N SER A 399 20.69 -1.09 -15.96
CA SER A 399 21.89 -1.44 -16.71
C SER A 399 23.12 -0.98 -15.93
N VAL A 400 23.90 -1.92 -15.41
CA VAL A 400 24.97 -1.65 -14.44
C VAL A 400 26.33 -1.62 -15.13
N GLU A 401 27.03 -0.51 -14.96
CA GLU A 401 28.42 -0.32 -15.33
C GLU A 401 29.26 -0.09 -14.06
N HIS A 402 30.55 -0.45 -14.10
CA HIS A 402 31.49 -0.29 -13.00
C HIS A 402 32.75 0.44 -13.48
N LEU A 403 33.24 1.35 -12.66
CA LEU A 403 34.44 2.16 -12.91
C LEU A 403 35.28 2.21 -11.64
N VAL A 404 36.55 1.84 -11.76
CA VAL A 404 37.54 1.95 -10.68
C VAL A 404 38.44 3.16 -10.96
N LEU A 405 38.51 4.07 -10.00
CA LEU A 405 39.33 5.27 -10.05
C LEU A 405 40.62 5.12 -9.25
N ASP A 406 41.65 5.82 -9.68
CA ASP A 406 42.86 6.00 -8.89
C ASP A 406 42.56 6.84 -7.63
N SER A 407 43.12 6.39 -6.50
CA SER A 407 43.08 7.03 -5.18
C SER A 407 43.46 8.53 -5.16
N SER A 408 44.21 9.02 -6.14
CA SER A 408 44.64 10.42 -6.25
C SER A 408 43.56 11.39 -6.75
N LEU A 409 42.49 10.90 -7.39
CA LEU A 409 41.42 11.75 -7.98
C LEU A 409 40.51 12.34 -6.90
N LYS A 410 40.47 13.68 -6.81
CA LYS A 410 39.52 14.40 -5.94
C LYS A 410 38.26 14.77 -6.73
N ILE A 411 37.15 14.12 -6.40
CA ILE A 411 35.83 14.47 -6.93
C ILE A 411 35.19 15.47 -5.95
N LYS A 412 34.90 16.70 -6.42
CA LYS A 412 34.08 17.68 -5.72
C LYS A 412 32.94 18.08 -6.64
N SER A 413 31.74 17.52 -6.43
CA SER A 413 30.56 17.99 -7.16
C SER A 413 30.13 19.36 -6.61
N SER A 414 29.86 20.32 -7.49
CA SER A 414 29.33 21.64 -7.12
C SER A 414 27.80 21.73 -7.16
N LYS A 415 27.12 20.73 -7.73
CA LYS A 415 25.68 20.79 -8.03
C LYS A 415 24.83 19.75 -7.30
N LYS A 416 25.41 18.61 -6.91
CA LYS A 416 24.71 17.53 -6.23
C LYS A 416 25.47 17.16 -4.96
N GLU A 417 24.72 16.83 -3.93
CA GLU A 417 25.28 16.29 -2.69
C GLU A 417 25.82 14.89 -2.98
N VAL A 418 27.12 14.71 -2.70
CA VAL A 418 27.86 13.47 -2.96
C VAL A 418 28.54 13.00 -1.69
N MET A 419 28.61 11.69 -1.51
CA MET A 419 29.37 11.08 -0.41
C MET A 419 30.20 9.91 -0.93
N TRP A 420 31.34 9.70 -0.28
CA TRP A 420 32.12 8.48 -0.41
C TRP A 420 31.77 7.60 0.78
N ILE A 421 31.40 6.35 0.49
CA ILE A 421 30.91 5.42 1.50
C ILE A 421 31.61 4.07 1.36
N THR A 422 31.99 3.47 2.48
CA THR A 422 32.54 2.12 2.51
C THR A 422 31.47 1.06 2.33
N LEU A 423 31.92 -0.17 2.06
CA LEU A 423 31.02 -1.33 1.94
C LEU A 423 30.24 -1.64 3.22
N GLU A 424 30.80 -1.33 4.38
CA GLU A 424 30.15 -1.55 5.68
C GLU A 424 29.10 -0.45 5.95
N GLU A 425 29.44 0.82 5.72
CA GLU A 425 28.52 1.94 5.90
C GLU A 425 27.29 1.85 4.97
N ILE A 426 27.42 1.30 3.75
CA ILE A 426 26.29 1.11 2.84
C ILE A 426 25.18 0.21 3.44
N LYS A 427 25.54 -0.71 4.34
CA LYS A 427 24.55 -1.64 4.94
C LYS A 427 23.54 -0.88 5.78
N THR A 428 24.01 0.13 6.50
CA THR A 428 23.23 0.97 7.42
C THR A 428 22.72 2.26 6.78
N ALA A 429 23.33 2.72 5.69
CA ALA A 429 22.89 3.91 4.97
C ALA A 429 21.47 3.80 4.39
N ALA A 430 20.84 4.95 4.21
CA ALA A 430 19.51 5.12 3.62
C ALA A 430 19.54 4.87 2.10
N VAL A 431 19.80 3.62 1.71
CA VAL A 431 19.99 3.15 0.34
C VAL A 431 18.88 2.17 -0.03
N SER A 432 18.32 2.33 -1.22
CA SER A 432 17.23 1.47 -1.69
C SER A 432 17.68 0.01 -1.88
N THR A 433 16.73 -0.93 -1.78
CA THR A 433 17.00 -2.35 -2.05
C THR A 433 17.42 -2.60 -3.49
N ALA A 434 17.03 -1.75 -4.44
CA ALA A 434 17.53 -1.77 -5.81
C ALA A 434 19.05 -1.52 -5.88
N MET A 435 19.53 -0.48 -5.21
CA MET A 435 20.97 -0.15 -5.19
C MET A 435 21.78 -1.21 -4.44
N LYS A 436 21.23 -1.81 -3.38
CA LYS A 436 21.86 -2.98 -2.71
C LYS A 436 22.02 -4.17 -3.67
N LYS A 437 21.04 -4.41 -4.57
CA LYS A 437 21.16 -5.44 -5.63
C LYS A 437 22.20 -5.09 -6.69
N VAL A 438 22.27 -3.82 -7.10
CA VAL A 438 23.30 -3.31 -8.03
C VAL A 438 24.70 -3.58 -7.47
N LEU A 439 24.95 -3.20 -6.21
CA LEU A 439 26.24 -3.46 -5.56
C LEU A 439 26.55 -4.96 -5.48
N ALA A 440 25.56 -5.79 -5.14
CA ALA A 440 25.74 -7.23 -5.09
C ALA A 440 26.09 -7.85 -6.46
N LEU A 441 25.62 -7.25 -7.56
CA LEU A 441 25.98 -7.67 -8.91
C LEU A 441 27.45 -7.35 -9.22
N VAL A 442 27.93 -6.15 -8.89
CA VAL A 442 29.33 -5.73 -9.08
C VAL A 442 30.29 -6.65 -8.30
N LYS A 443 30.04 -6.87 -7.01
CA LYS A 443 30.86 -7.78 -6.17
C LYS A 443 30.92 -9.22 -6.69
N LYS A 444 29.82 -9.72 -7.26
CA LYS A 444 29.77 -11.05 -7.88
C LYS A 444 30.58 -11.14 -9.17
N SER A 445 30.82 -10.03 -9.84
CA SER A 445 31.61 -9.98 -11.06
C SER A 445 33.12 -10.03 -10.76
N GLU A 446 33.54 -9.45 -9.64
CA GLU A 446 34.93 -9.45 -9.14
C GLU A 446 35.38 -10.83 -8.63
N THR A 447 34.46 -11.57 -8.02
CA THR A 447 34.72 -12.90 -7.43
C THR A 447 34.71 -14.05 -8.44
N LYS A 448 34.32 -13.80 -9.69
CA LYS A 448 34.41 -14.81 -10.76
C LYS A 448 35.77 -14.70 -11.45
N PRO A 449 36.61 -15.74 -11.46
CA PRO A 449 37.81 -15.74 -12.31
C PRO A 449 37.36 -15.61 -13.77
N ALA A 450 38.10 -14.80 -14.54
CA ALA A 450 37.85 -14.55 -15.96
C ALA A 450 37.78 -15.88 -16.72
N LYS A 451 36.57 -16.39 -16.96
CA LYS A 451 36.39 -17.53 -17.85
C LYS A 451 36.67 -17.05 -19.27
N GLN A 452 37.79 -17.52 -19.83
CA GLN A 452 38.07 -17.45 -21.26
C GLN A 452 36.83 -17.89 -22.03
N VAL A 453 36.33 -17.00 -22.88
CA VAL A 453 35.18 -17.27 -23.74
C VAL A 453 35.62 -18.24 -24.82
N ALA A 454 35.48 -19.54 -24.55
CA ALA A 454 35.51 -20.55 -25.60
C ALA A 454 34.18 -20.50 -26.36
N ASN A 455 34.26 -20.13 -27.64
CA ASN A 455 33.18 -20.20 -28.61
C ASN A 455 32.52 -21.60 -28.58
N LYS A 456 31.31 -21.71 -28.02
CA LYS A 456 30.42 -22.85 -28.29
C LYS A 456 29.11 -22.36 -28.88
N LYS A 457 28.93 -22.74 -30.15
CA LYS A 457 27.73 -22.55 -30.97
C LYS A 457 26.45 -22.93 -30.21
N ARG A 458 25.46 -22.04 -30.27
CA ARG A 458 24.08 -22.24 -29.81
C ARG A 458 23.46 -23.51 -30.42
N LYS A 459 22.91 -24.38 -29.58
CA LYS A 459 21.76 -25.24 -29.93
C LYS A 459 20.61 -24.86 -28.99
N ARG A 460 19.46 -24.50 -29.58
CA ARG A 460 18.19 -24.19 -28.89
C ARG A 460 17.44 -25.47 -28.57
N SER A 461 16.88 -25.57 -27.36
CA SER A 461 15.62 -26.26 -27.07
C SER A 461 15.13 -25.89 -25.64
N PRO A 462 13.82 -26.04 -25.35
CA PRO A 462 13.08 -25.16 -24.43
C PRO A 462 12.78 -25.76 -23.03
N GLU A 463 12.41 -24.85 -22.11
CA GLU A 463 11.59 -25.02 -20.89
C GLU A 463 12.10 -25.88 -19.70
N ASN A 464 12.36 -25.20 -18.57
CA ASN A 464 11.70 -25.45 -17.28
C ASN A 464 12.27 -24.53 -16.18
N HIS A 465 11.55 -23.45 -15.82
CA HIS A 465 11.90 -22.63 -14.65
C HIS A 465 11.10 -23.10 -13.42
N LYS A 466 11.70 -23.98 -12.62
CA LYS A 466 11.36 -24.13 -11.20
C LYS A 466 12.06 -23.03 -10.41
N GLN A 467 11.25 -22.23 -9.73
CA GLN A 467 11.63 -21.12 -8.86
C GLN A 467 12.15 -21.70 -7.53
N THR A 468 13.44 -21.58 -7.24
CA THR A 468 14.00 -21.95 -5.93
C THR A 468 13.87 -20.78 -4.95
N SER A 469 13.30 -21.07 -3.77
CA SER A 469 12.91 -20.09 -2.75
C SER A 469 14.08 -19.47 -2.00
N ILE A 470 13.97 -18.16 -1.73
CA ILE A 470 14.84 -17.34 -0.89
C ILE A 470 14.60 -17.70 0.60
N LYS A 471 15.33 -18.69 1.13
CA LYS A 471 15.27 -19.01 2.58
C LYS A 471 16.63 -19.27 3.26
N SER A 472 17.76 -18.92 2.65
CA SER A 472 19.08 -19.20 3.25
C SER A 472 20.02 -17.99 3.37
N PHE A 473 19.50 -16.77 3.50
CA PHE A 473 20.35 -15.57 3.49
C PHE A 473 20.17 -14.63 4.69
N PHE A 474 19.48 -15.08 5.74
CA PHE A 474 19.43 -14.38 7.03
C PHE A 474 19.77 -15.36 8.15
N THR A 475 21.07 -15.66 8.24
CA THR A 475 21.80 -15.99 9.46
C THR A 475 23.12 -15.25 9.39
#